data_AF-A0A7D7VPC6-F1
#
_entry.id   AF-A0A7D7VPC6-F1
#
_cell.length_a   1.000
_cell.length_b   1.000
_cell.length_c   1.000
_cell.angle_alpha   90.00
_cell.angle_beta   90.00
_cell.angle_gamma   90.00
#
_symmetry.space_group_name_H-M   'P 1'
#
loop_
_entity.id
_entity.type
_entity.pdbx_description
1 polymer ?
#
loop_
_entity_poly.entity_id
_entity_poly.type
_entity_poly.pdbx_seq_one_letter_code
_entity_poly.pdbx_strand_id
1 'polypeptide(L)'
;MNKLFLNILTIVLIYLNTTFIFAQERKFKLKSTSAGIGLISSLPGTEIRNNLNLDLATELNKNLFSFYSSFGHRGFFFGIRKTYCEMNLTYGRQIDINNWLKLEGHFGVRIFRV
;
A
#
# COMPACT_ATOMS: atom_id res chain seq x y z
N MET A 1 -35.41 -11.79 -13.71
CA MET A 1 -34.75 -10.66 -14.40
C MET A 1 -34.26 -11.11 -15.77
N ASN A 2 -34.46 -10.30 -16.80
CA ASN A 2 -34.09 -10.67 -18.18
C ASN A 2 -32.56 -10.73 -18.33
N LYS A 3 -32.00 -11.78 -18.96
CA LYS A 3 -30.54 -11.96 -19.12
C LYS A 3 -29.89 -10.78 -19.85
N LEU A 4 -30.61 -10.19 -20.79
CA LEU A 4 -30.19 -8.99 -21.53
C LEU A 4 -29.98 -7.79 -20.60
N PHE A 5 -30.88 -7.59 -19.64
CA PHE A 5 -30.79 -6.51 -18.66
C PHE A 5 -29.54 -6.65 -17.78
N LEU A 6 -29.23 -7.88 -17.35
CA LEU A 6 -28.05 -8.14 -16.53
C LEU A 6 -26.76 -7.81 -17.28
N ASN A 7 -26.65 -8.22 -18.55
CA ASN A 7 -25.46 -7.95 -19.37
C ASN A 7 -25.26 -6.45 -19.62
N ILE A 8 -26.34 -5.71 -19.91
CA ILE A 8 -26.29 -4.26 -20.10
C ILE A 8 -25.82 -3.58 -18.80
N LEU A 9 -26.37 -3.99 -17.66
CA LEU A 9 -25.97 -3.47 -16.36
C LEU A 9 -24.48 -3.73 -16.09
N THR A 10 -23.98 -4.93 -16.39
CA THR A 10 -22.56 -5.27 -16.22
C THR A 10 -21.66 -4.41 -17.12
N ILE A 11 -22.02 -4.20 -18.39
CA ILE A 11 -21.26 -3.36 -19.31
C ILE A 11 -21.23 -1.90 -18.83
N VAL A 12 -22.36 -1.37 -18.36
CA VAL A 12 -22.44 -0.02 -17.80
C VAL A 12 -21.56 0.11 -16.55
N LEU A 13 -21.58 -0.89 -15.66
CA LEU A 13 -20.74 -0.89 -14.46
C LEU A 13 -19.24 -0.96 -14.79
N ILE A 14 -18.85 -1.75 -15.79
CA ILE A 14 -17.47 -1.80 -16.28
C ILE A 14 -17.07 -0.45 -16.89
N TYR A 15 -17.92 0.13 -17.75
CA TYR A 15 -17.67 1.42 -18.38
C TYR A 15 -17.53 2.55 -17.36
N LEU A 16 -18.41 2.60 -16.34
CA LEU A 16 -18.31 3.60 -15.28
C LEU A 16 -17.00 3.45 -14.51
N ASN A 17 -16.61 2.23 -14.12
CA ASN A 17 -15.34 1.98 -13.42
C ASN A 17 -14.11 2.36 -14.25
N THR A 18 -14.09 2.05 -15.54
CA THR A 18 -12.96 2.41 -16.41
C THR A 18 -12.89 3.92 -16.62
N THR A 19 -14.03 4.60 -16.78
CA THR A 19 -14.07 6.06 -16.91
C THR A 19 -13.51 6.76 -15.66
N PHE A 20 -13.78 6.25 -14.45
CA PHE A 20 -13.18 6.80 -13.22
C PHE A 20 -11.66 6.59 -13.13
N ILE A 21 -11.14 5.47 -13.65
CA ILE A 21 -9.69 5.22 -13.74
C ILE A 21 -9.05 6.20 -14.74
N PHE A 22 -9.68 6.45 -15.89
CA PHE A 22 -9.18 7.38 -16.90
C PHE A 22 -9.41 8.87 -16.53
N ALA A 23 -10.37 9.16 -15.66
CA ALA A 23 -10.65 10.50 -15.15
C ALA A 23 -9.83 10.87 -13.90
N GLN A 24 -8.94 9.99 -13.42
CA GLN A 24 -7.88 10.41 -12.50
C GLN A 24 -7.13 11.56 -13.15
N GLU A 25 -7.20 12.75 -12.53
CA GLU A 25 -6.54 13.95 -13.01
C GLU A 25 -5.08 13.65 -13.41
N ARG A 26 -4.56 14.26 -14.48
CA ARG A 26 -3.11 14.22 -14.83
C ARG A 26 -2.15 14.59 -13.68
N LYS A 27 -2.71 15.16 -12.61
CA LYS A 27 -2.05 15.61 -11.39
C LYS A 27 -1.95 14.50 -10.33
N PHE A 28 -2.82 13.49 -10.37
CA PHE A 28 -2.78 12.31 -9.51
C PHE A 28 -1.99 11.20 -10.21
N LYS A 29 -0.88 10.76 -9.61
CA LYS A 29 0.00 9.73 -10.15
C LYS A 29 0.23 8.67 -9.11
N LEU A 30 0.04 7.40 -9.47
CA LEU A 30 0.53 6.29 -8.67
C LEU A 30 2.06 6.24 -8.81
N LYS A 31 2.81 6.50 -7.73
CA LYS A 31 4.29 6.41 -7.74
C LYS A 31 4.75 4.97 -7.57
N SER A 32 4.14 4.22 -6.65
CA SER A 32 4.45 2.81 -6.45
C SER A 32 3.29 2.06 -5.82
N THR A 33 3.23 0.77 -6.13
CA THR A 33 2.40 -0.21 -5.43
C THR A 33 3.20 -1.50 -5.33
N SER A 34 3.31 -2.05 -4.13
CA SER A 34 3.99 -3.32 -3.88
C SER A 34 3.20 -4.16 -2.90
N ALA A 35 3.14 -5.46 -3.19
CA ALA A 35 2.63 -6.46 -2.27
C ALA A 35 3.68 -7.56 -2.15
N GLY A 36 4.05 -7.91 -0.93
CA GLY A 36 5.10 -8.87 -0.66
C GLY A 36 4.69 -9.85 0.42
N ILE A 37 5.08 -11.11 0.25
CA ILE A 37 4.99 -12.13 1.29
C ILE A 37 6.42 -12.51 1.64
N GLY A 38 6.81 -12.38 2.90
CA GLY A 38 8.14 -12.74 3.37
C GLY A 38 8.07 -13.83 4.42
N LEU A 39 8.99 -14.79 4.29
CA LEU A 39 9.34 -15.74 5.33
C LEU A 39 10.78 -15.44 5.71
N ILE A 40 10.96 -14.88 6.91
CA ILE A 40 12.29 -14.66 7.46
C ILE A 40 12.47 -15.69 8.57
N SER A 41 13.33 -16.67 8.29
CA SER A 41 13.87 -17.56 9.30
C SER A 41 15.25 -17.05 9.72
N SER A 42 15.47 -16.92 11.02
CA SER A 42 16.80 -16.70 11.59
C SER A 42 17.28 -18.01 12.22
N LEU A 43 18.57 -18.36 12.09
CA LEU A 43 19.15 -19.59 12.67
C LEU A 43 20.29 -19.27 13.66
N PRO A 44 20.44 -20.01 14.78
CA PRO A 44 19.50 -20.96 15.37
C PRO A 44 18.93 -20.45 16.71
N GLY A 45 17.61 -20.52 16.87
CA GLY A 45 17.05 -20.45 18.23
C GLY A 45 15.55 -20.35 18.33
N THR A 46 14.96 -19.20 18.01
CA THR A 46 13.64 -18.94 18.59
C THR A 46 12.74 -18.05 17.76
N GLU A 47 12.98 -17.79 16.47
CA GLU A 47 12.08 -16.87 15.78
C GLU A 47 11.87 -17.17 14.29
N ILE A 48 10.64 -17.56 13.98
CA ILE A 48 10.12 -17.62 12.62
C ILE A 48 9.20 -16.41 12.45
N ARG A 49 9.45 -15.61 11.40
CA ARG A 49 8.58 -14.52 11.00
C ARG A 49 7.97 -14.77 9.64
N ASN A 50 6.65 -14.69 9.60
CA ASN A 50 5.89 -14.63 8.36
C ASN A 50 5.27 -13.25 8.28
N ASN A 51 5.40 -12.56 7.15
CA ASN A 51 4.80 -11.26 6.93
C ASN A 51 4.13 -11.12 5.57
N LEU A 52 3.09 -10.31 5.55
CA LEU A 52 2.39 -9.79 4.40
C LEU A 52 2.57 -8.28 4.44
N ASN A 53 3.22 -7.72 3.42
CA ASN A 53 3.48 -6.30 3.29
C ASN A 53 2.68 -5.75 2.11
N LEU A 54 2.09 -4.58 2.31
CA LEU A 54 1.35 -3.82 1.30
C LEU A 54 1.82 -2.38 1.36
N ASP A 55 2.33 -1.88 0.24
CA ASP A 55 2.81 -0.51 0.12
C ASP A 55 2.12 0.17 -1.06
N LEU A 56 1.65 1.39 -0.82
CA LEU A 56 1.00 2.22 -1.81
C LEU A 56 1.57 3.64 -1.66
N ALA A 57 2.09 4.21 -2.74
CA ALA A 57 2.50 5.60 -2.77
C ALA A 57 1.88 6.31 -3.98
N THR A 58 1.24 7.44 -3.72
CA THR A 58 0.60 8.29 -4.72
C THR A 58 1.12 9.71 -4.61
N GLU A 59 1.07 10.44 -5.71
CA GLU A 59 1.42 11.85 -5.80
C GLU A 59 0.23 12.65 -6.33
N LEU A 60 -0.10 13.77 -5.69
CA LEU A 60 -1.06 14.75 -6.17
C LEU A 60 -0.47 16.15 -6.10
N ASN A 61 -0.18 16.78 -7.24
CA ASN A 61 0.38 18.15 -7.28
C ASN A 61 1.59 18.36 -6.34
N LYS A 62 2.62 17.51 -6.44
CA LYS A 62 3.81 17.50 -5.58
C LYS A 62 3.57 17.07 -4.12
N ASN A 63 2.32 16.82 -3.71
CA ASN A 63 2.02 16.18 -2.44
C ASN A 63 2.18 14.67 -2.61
N LEU A 64 2.78 14.02 -1.63
CA LEU A 64 3.04 12.58 -1.62
C LEU A 64 2.20 11.97 -0.52
N PHE A 65 1.46 10.93 -0.84
CA PHE A 65 0.70 10.15 0.14
C PHE A 65 1.22 8.72 0.06
N SER A 66 1.69 8.20 1.19
CA SER A 66 2.20 6.84 1.26
C SER A 66 1.53 6.11 2.41
N PHE A 67 1.15 4.88 2.12
CA PHE A 67 0.58 3.94 3.05
C PHE A 67 1.40 2.67 2.97
N TYR A 68 1.86 2.21 4.13
CA TYR A 68 2.55 0.95 4.31
C TYR A 68 1.80 0.16 5.36
N SER A 69 1.60 -1.13 5.12
CA SER A 69 0.99 -2.03 6.07
C SER A 69 1.71 -3.36 6.07
N SER A 70 2.09 -3.84 7.25
CA SER A 70 2.73 -5.13 7.46
C SER A 70 1.97 -5.92 8.51
N PHE A 71 1.48 -7.08 8.13
CA PHE A 71 0.84 -8.02 9.04
C PHE A 71 1.65 -9.29 9.10
N GLY A 72 1.85 -9.81 10.29
CA GLY A 72 2.63 -11.01 10.41
C GLY A 72 2.48 -11.75 11.71
N HIS A 73 3.13 -12.90 11.76
CA HIS A 73 3.26 -13.69 12.97
C HIS A 73 4.74 -13.79 13.31
N ARG A 74 5.04 -13.57 14.59
CA ARG A 74 6.31 -13.87 15.22
C ARG A 74 6.09 -15.14 16.04
N GLY A 75 6.60 -16.26 15.56
CA GLY A 75 6.54 -17.55 16.26
C GLY A 75 7.86 -17.84 16.96
N PHE A 76 7.81 -18.11 18.26
CA PHE A 76 8.94 -18.65 18.99
C PHE A 76 8.93 -20.17 18.99
N PHE A 77 10.10 -20.81 18.94
CA PHE A 77 10.24 -22.27 18.99
C PHE A 77 9.55 -22.89 20.23
N PHE A 78 9.42 -22.13 21.32
CA PHE A 78 8.70 -22.50 22.54
C PHE A 78 7.17 -22.29 22.47
N GLY A 79 6.59 -22.23 21.27
CA GLY A 79 5.14 -22.23 21.05
C GLY A 79 4.42 -20.87 21.20
N ILE A 80 5.12 -19.83 21.64
CA ILE A 80 4.53 -18.48 21.74
C ILE A 80 4.42 -17.89 20.32
N ARG A 81 3.19 -17.70 19.84
CA ARG A 81 2.92 -16.95 18.61
C ARG A 81 2.37 -15.58 18.98
N LYS A 82 3.06 -14.51 18.57
CA LYS A 82 2.54 -13.14 18.64
C LYS A 82 2.19 -12.66 17.25
N THR A 83 0.98 -12.15 17.09
CA THR A 83 0.56 -11.44 15.88
C THR A 83 1.08 -10.02 15.96
N TYR A 84 1.73 -9.53 14.92
CA TYR A 84 2.02 -8.11 14.83
C TYR A 84 1.34 -7.48 13.61
N CYS A 85 1.01 -6.22 13.78
CA CYS A 85 0.44 -5.35 12.78
C CYS A 85 1.18 -4.02 12.85
N GLU A 86 1.74 -3.62 11.72
CA GLU A 86 2.35 -2.32 11.54
C GLU A 86 1.62 -1.59 10.42
N MET A 87 1.26 -0.33 10.68
CA MET A 87 0.71 0.56 9.66
C MET A 87 1.46 1.87 9.73
N ASN A 88 1.97 2.34 8.59
CA ASN A 88 2.57 3.66 8.46
C ASN A 88 1.77 4.47 7.44
N LEU A 89 1.36 5.66 7.85
CA LEU A 89 0.73 6.66 7.01
C LEU A 89 1.65 7.87 6.96
N THR A 90 2.13 8.20 5.77
CA THR A 90 3.09 9.28 5.56
C THR A 90 2.54 10.26 4.51
N TYR A 91 2.52 11.53 4.88
CA TYR A 91 2.30 12.64 3.99
C TYR A 91 3.64 13.33 3.72
N GLY A 92 3.94 13.61 2.46
CA GLY A 92 5.12 14.34 2.08
C GLY A 92 4.83 15.42 1.06
N ARG A 93 5.83 16.26 0.81
CA ARG A 93 5.79 17.27 -0.24
C ARG A 93 7.14 17.37 -0.92
N GLN A 94 7.11 17.33 -2.25
CA GLN A 94 8.28 17.55 -3.09
C GLN A 94 8.48 19.04 -3.35
N ILE A 95 9.71 19.49 -3.17
CA ILE A 95 10.22 20.82 -3.48
C ILE A 95 11.30 20.64 -4.54
N ASP A 96 11.10 21.26 -5.71
CA ASP A 96 12.10 21.23 -6.77
C ASP A 96 13.15 22.31 -6.46
N ILE A 97 14.40 21.91 -6.23
CA ILE A 97 15.51 22.83 -6.00
C ILE A 97 16.10 23.26 -7.36
N ASN A 98 16.22 22.31 -8.29
CA ASN A 98 16.63 22.53 -9.67
C ASN A 98 16.02 21.43 -10.56
N ASN A 99 16.18 21.52 -11.89
CA ASN A 99 15.59 20.58 -12.85
C ASN A 99 16.00 19.11 -12.63
N TRP A 100 17.18 18.88 -12.02
CA TRP A 100 17.72 17.56 -11.72
C TRP A 100 17.68 17.21 -10.22
N LEU A 101 17.34 18.15 -9.34
CA LEU A 101 17.40 17.96 -7.89
C LEU A 101 16.06 18.30 -7.24
N LYS A 102 15.51 17.29 -6.56
CA LYS A 102 14.22 17.36 -5.87
C LYS A 102 14.44 16.96 -4.42
N LEU A 103 13.88 17.74 -3.51
CA LEU A 103 13.88 17.47 -2.08
C LEU A 103 12.48 17.08 -1.65
N GLU A 104 12.35 16.01 -0.88
CA GLU A 104 11.06 15.54 -0.36
C GLU A 104 11.10 15.61 1.17
N GLY A 105 10.20 16.41 1.74
CA GLY A 105 9.93 16.39 3.17
C GLY A 105 8.78 15.44 3.46
N HIS A 106 8.88 14.62 4.52
CA HIS A 106 7.86 13.64 4.89
C HIS A 106 7.53 13.76 6.38
N PHE A 107 6.25 13.66 6.71
CA PHE A 107 5.73 13.55 8.07
C PHE A 107 4.72 12.40 8.11
N GLY A 108 4.75 11.60 9.16
CA GLY A 108 3.85 10.46 9.23
C GLY A 108 3.64 9.93 10.62
N VAL A 109 2.65 9.05 10.71
CA VAL A 109 2.26 8.36 11.92
C VAL A 109 2.48 6.87 11.70
N ARG A 110 3.12 6.25 12.69
CA ARG A 110 3.36 4.82 12.75
C ARG A 110 2.52 4.23 13.87
N ILE A 111 1.74 3.22 13.53
CA ILE A 111 1.01 2.40 14.50
C ILE A 111 1.62 1.01 14.47
N PHE A 112 2.12 0.56 15.63
CA PHE A 112 2.72 -0.75 15.78
C PHE A 112 2.08 -1.49 16.95
N ARG A 113 1.55 -2.68 16.69
CA ARG A 113 0.91 -3.56 17.67
C ARG A 113 1.50 -4.96 17.57
N VAL A 114 1.76 -5.59 18.72
CA VAL A 114 2.35 -6.93 18.90
C VAL A 114 1.55 -7.75 19.90
#